data_AF-X7ZW98-F1
#
_entry.id   AF-X7ZW98-F1
#
_cell.length_a   1.000
_cell.length_b   1.000
_cell.length_c   1.000
_cell.angle_alpha   90.00
_cell.angle_beta   90.00
_cell.angle_gamma   90.00
#
_symmetry.space_group_name_H-M   'P 1'
#
loop_
_entity.id
_entity.type
_entity.pdbx_description
1 polymer ?
#
loop_
_entity_poly.entity_id
_entity_poly.type
_entity_poly.pdbx_seq_one_letter_code
_entity_poly.pdbx_strand_id
1 'polypeptide(L)' 'MEVLGTAATVRQDSPGAVLRGRIERMHRACLILTFGGGTNEIQRDIIGMVALGLPRANR' A
#
# COMPACT_ATOMS: atom_id res chain seq x y z
N MET A 1 -4.98 1.06 -11.05
CA MET A 1 -5.63 -0.04 -11.80
C MET A 1 -6.31 0.44 -13.10
N GLU A 2 -6.20 1.73 -13.43
CA GLU A 2 -6.94 2.42 -14.50
C GLU A 2 -6.78 1.78 -15.88
N VAL A 3 -5.57 1.33 -16.22
CA VAL A 3 -5.27 0.70 -17.53
C VAL A 3 -6.08 -0.58 -17.77
N LEU A 4 -6.49 -1.29 -16.72
CA LEU A 4 -7.30 -2.50 -16.86
C LEU A 4 -8.79 -2.20 -17.14
N GLY A 5 -9.18 -0.93 -17.13
CA GLY A 5 -10.54 -0.48 -17.42
C GLY A 5 -11.59 -1.17 -16.54
N THR A 6 -12.66 -1.66 -17.17
CA THR A 6 -13.78 -2.31 -16.48
C THR A 6 -13.40 -3.62 -15.79
N ALA A 7 -12.33 -4.29 -16.22
CA ALA A 7 -11.86 -5.53 -15.60
C ALA A 7 -11.06 -5.30 -14.30
N ALA A 8 -10.70 -4.05 -13.99
CA ALA A 8 -9.80 -3.70 -12.90
C ALA A 8 -10.25 -4.16 -11.51
N THR A 9 -11.55 -4.23 -11.27
CA THR A 9 -12.17 -4.56 -9.97
C THR A 9 -12.66 -6.01 -9.89
N VAL A 10 -12.48 -6.80 -10.95
CA VAL A 10 -12.89 -8.21 -10.98
C VAL A 10 -11.91 -9.05 -10.15
N ARG A 11 -12.44 -9.74 -9.14
CA ARG A 11 -11.63 -10.53 -8.20
C ARG A 11 -11.10 -11.82 -8.83
N GLN A 12 -10.06 -12.37 -8.21
CA GLN A 12 -9.58 -13.71 -8.53
C GLN A 12 -10.74 -14.72 -8.46
N ASP A 13 -10.71 -15.71 -9.36
CA ASP A 13 -11.71 -16.79 -9.49
C ASP A 13 -13.12 -16.31 -9.91
N SER A 14 -13.27 -15.04 -10.29
CA SER A 14 -14.50 -14.50 -10.91
C SER A 14 -14.44 -14.59 -12.43
N PRO A 15 -15.57 -14.85 -13.14
CA PRO A 15 -15.63 -14.73 -14.59
C PRO A 15 -15.17 -13.36 -15.08
N GLY A 16 -14.34 -13.32 -16.12
CA GLY A 16 -13.79 -12.08 -16.66
C GLY A 16 -12.57 -11.52 -15.92
N ALA A 17 -12.06 -12.22 -14.90
CA ALA A 17 -10.83 -11.82 -14.22
C ALA A 17 -9.63 -11.82 -15.19
N VAL A 18 -8.99 -10.66 -15.33
CA VAL A 18 -7.74 -10.52 -16.11
C VAL A 18 -6.53 -10.79 -15.21
N LEU A 19 -5.47 -11.36 -15.78
CA LEU A 19 -4.21 -11.63 -15.07
C LEU A 19 -4.39 -12.41 -13.74
N ARG A 20 -5.37 -13.33 -13.71
CA ARG A 20 -5.75 -14.10 -12.53
C ARG A 20 -6.16 -13.23 -11.33
N GLY A 21 -6.74 -12.04 -11.56
CA GLY A 21 -7.17 -11.10 -10.51
C GLY A 21 -6.02 -10.56 -9.64
N ARG A 22 -4.76 -10.73 -10.08
CA ARG A 22 -3.58 -10.43 -9.24
C ARG A 22 -3.47 -8.96 -8.87
N ILE A 23 -3.75 -8.05 -9.80
CA ILE A 23 -3.62 -6.61 -9.56
C ILE A 23 -4.68 -6.13 -8.55
N GLU A 24 -5.93 -6.55 -8.70
CA GLU A 24 -7.01 -6.28 -7.73
C GLU A 24 -6.66 -6.82 -6.34
N ARG A 25 -6.21 -8.08 -6.27
CA ARG A 25 -5.86 -8.72 -5.00
C ARG A 25 -4.70 -8.01 -4.30
N MET A 26 -3.66 -7.60 -5.04
CA MET A 26 -2.52 -6.88 -4.48
C MET A 26 -2.88 -5.47 -4.03
N HIS A 27 -3.77 -4.78 -4.75
CA HIS A 27 -4.26 -3.47 -4.32
C HIS A 27 -4.94 -3.52 -2.95
N ARG A 28 -5.71 -4.56 -2.65
CA ARG A 28 -6.28 -4.75 -1.30
C ARG A 28 -5.24 -5.22 -0.29
N ALA A 29 -4.38 -6.16 -0.69
CA ALA A 29 -3.40 -6.76 0.22
C ALA A 29 -2.34 -5.76 0.69
N CYS A 30 -1.97 -4.76 -0.12
CA CYS A 30 -0.93 -3.81 0.27
C CYS A 30 -1.39 -2.77 1.30
N LEU A 31 -2.70 -2.60 1.52
CA LEU A 31 -3.24 -1.57 2.41
C LEU A 31 -2.74 -1.73 3.86
N ILE A 32 -2.59 -2.97 4.32
CA ILE A 32 -2.04 -3.28 5.66
C ILE A 32 -0.57 -2.90 5.79
N LEU A 33 0.18 -2.76 4.69
CA LEU A 33 1.61 -2.49 4.72
C LEU A 33 1.95 -1.02 5.00
N THR A 34 0.96 -0.12 5.02
CA THR A 34 1.19 1.28 5.39
C THR A 34 1.28 1.49 6.90
N PHE A 35 0.73 0.53 7.68
CA PHE A 35 0.71 0.57 9.15
C PHE A 35 1.34 -0.66 9.82
N GLY A 36 1.30 -1.81 9.17
CA GLY A 36 1.94 -3.04 9.66
C GLY A 36 3.46 -2.90 9.66
N GLY A 37 4.11 -3.35 10.74
CA GLY A 37 5.57 -3.17 10.89
C GLY A 37 5.98 -1.74 11.30
N GLY A 38 5.03 -0.94 11.78
CA GLY A 38 5.24 0.45 12.17
C GLY A 38 4.73 1.38 11.08
N THR A 39 3.77 2.24 11.42
CA THR A 39 3.11 3.10 10.45
C THR A 39 4.06 4.08 9.78
N ASN A 40 3.75 4.43 8.53
CA ASN A 40 4.58 5.29 7.70
C ASN A 40 4.88 6.64 8.37
N GLU A 41 3.99 7.15 9.23
CA GLU A 41 4.21 8.35 10.04
C GLU A 41 5.39 8.18 10.99
N ILE A 42 5.47 7.05 11.69
CA ILE A 42 6.55 6.76 12.63
C ILE A 42 7.84 6.48 11.88
N GLN A 43 7.78 5.76 10.76
CA GLN A 43 8.95 5.53 9.92
C GLN A 43 9.50 6.85 9.36
N ARG A 44 8.64 7.78 8.93
CA ARG A 44 9.04 9.13 8.50
C ARG A 44 9.71 9.92 9.63
N ASP A 45 9.20 9.83 10.87
CA ASP A 45 9.86 10.46 12.02
C ASP A 45 11.25 9.88 12.28
N ILE A 46 11.39 8.56 12.21
CA ILE A 46 12.69 7.88 12.39
C ILE A 46 13.68 8.37 11.33
N ILE A 47 13.26 8.45 10.06
CA ILE A 47 14.11 9.00 8.99
C ILE A 47 14.48 10.46 9.30
N GLY A 48 13.52 11.28 9.71
CA GLY A 48 13.78 12.68 10.07
C GLY A 48 14.81 12.83 11.19
N MET A 49 14.69 12.03 12.26
CA MET A 49 15.63 12.09 13.38
C MET A 49 17.00 11.51 13.02
N VAL A 50 17.04 10.33 12.39
CA VAL A 50 18.28 9.57 12.17
C VAL A 50 19.06 10.09 10.96
N ALA A 51 18.39 10.33 9.83
CA ALA A 51 19.08 10.73 8.61
C ALA A 51 19.26 12.25 8.50
N LEU A 52 18.35 13.04 9.10
CA LEU A 52 18.33 14.49 8.94
C LEU A 52 18.58 15.27 10.24
N GLY A 53 18.75 14.60 11.39
CA GLY A 53 19.03 15.24 12.68
C GLY A 53 17.89 16.12 13.21
N LEU A 54 16.66 15.91 12.73
CA LEU A 54 15.50 16.67 13.18
C LEU A 54 15.20 16.36 14.65
N PRO A 55 14.75 17.35 15.44
CA PRO A 55 14.29 17.08 16.79
C PRO A 55 13.05 16.19 16.76
N ARG A 56 12.84 15.44 17.84
CA ARG A 56 11.67 14.56 17.97
C ARG A 56 10.37 15.36 17.84
N ALA A 57 9.47 14.90 16.98
CA ALA A 57 8.14 15.49 16.85
C ALA A 57 7.32 15.24 18.14
N ASN A 58 6.74 16.30 18.70
CA ASN A 58 5.81 16.20 19.81
C ASN A 58 4.39 16.01 19.26
N ARG A 59 3.94 14.76 19.24
CA ARG A 59 2.59 14.37 18.84
C ARG A 59 2.16 13.14 19.62
#